data_AF-A0AAJ6QBS9-F1
#
_entry.id   AF-A0AAJ6QBS9-F1
#
_cell.length_a   1.000
_cell.length_b   1.000
_cell.length_c   1.000
_cell.angle_alpha   90.00
_cell.angle_beta   90.00
_cell.angle_gamma   90.00
#
_symmetry.space_group_name_H-M   'P 1'
#
loop_
_entity.id
_entity.type
_entity.pdbx_description
1 polymer ?
#
loop_
_entity_poly.entity_id
_entity_poly.type
_entity_poly.pdbx_seq_one_letter_code
_entity_poly.pdbx_strand_id
1 'polypeptide(L)'
;MWYAISRPSEYLVLTGAGIDDIKVCKKAFVWPLQRCSRISVAPYDFSLSLQAMTIEKLQFSLPAVFTIGPDNEQGALRKYALLLSGCTDEADPTQKKDLNSKAKQNHVQDIVRGIIEGETRVIVSSMSMEEIFKERQIFKTKVIENVQNELQQFGLRIYNANVKELQDTPGSEYFAFLSRKAHEGALNQAKIDVAEARMKGEIGEAEKKGRTKQEISKIDADTAVLETKRKAEKAKADSELTNRKTELDADVQLNKIAAQRQTEMRDAELQKQVQSKRAETELERLRAEQVTKSKVERESSQEEADAAFYTEQKAADAELYKSKMEADATYYRQSKDADAAFYTQKREAEGILEMAKAYGAL
;
A
#
# COMPACT_ATOMS: atom_id res chain seq x y z
N MET A 1 51.54 78.51 60.16
CA MET A 1 51.01 77.19 59.82
C MET A 1 49.56 77.38 59.42
N TRP A 2 49.13 76.85 58.28
CA TRP A 2 47.71 76.78 57.93
C TRP A 2 47.27 75.33 57.77
N TYR A 3 45.97 75.07 57.89
CA TYR A 3 45.40 73.75 57.63
C TYR A 3 44.79 73.74 56.23
N ALA A 4 45.25 72.83 55.39
CA ALA A 4 44.77 72.67 54.03
C ALA A 4 43.98 71.36 53.89
N ILE A 5 42.85 71.45 53.18
CA ILE A 5 41.96 70.32 52.86
C ILE A 5 41.77 70.32 51.34
N SER A 6 41.87 69.15 50.71
CA SER A 6 41.59 68.98 49.27
C SER A 6 40.12 68.70 49.01
N ARG A 7 39.68 68.97 47.77
CA ARG A 7 38.37 68.59 47.27
C ARG A 7 38.27 67.07 47.07
N PRO A 8 37.05 66.49 46.93
CA PRO A 8 36.88 65.05 46.73
C PRO A 8 37.72 64.48 45.58
N SER A 9 37.78 65.18 44.44
CA SER A 9 38.55 64.80 43.26
C SER A 9 40.01 65.25 43.28
N GLU A 10 40.50 65.84 44.37
CA GLU A 10 41.85 66.42 44.47
C GLU A 10 42.66 65.81 45.61
N TYR A 11 43.99 65.83 45.47
CA TYR A 11 44.93 65.52 46.55
C TYR A 11 45.90 66.69 46.76
N LEU A 12 46.36 66.84 48.00
CA LEU A 12 47.45 67.75 48.36
C LEU A 12 48.77 67.03 48.18
N VAL A 13 49.72 67.71 47.57
CA VAL A 13 51.10 67.28 47.37
C VAL A 13 51.98 68.24 48.17
N LEU A 14 52.61 67.74 49.22
CA LEU A 14 53.48 68.52 50.10
C LEU A 14 54.95 68.19 49.84
N THR A 15 55.78 69.23 49.75
CA THR A 15 57.24 69.16 49.64
C THR A 15 57.90 70.22 50.53
N GLY A 16 59.17 70.05 50.90
CA GLY A 16 59.92 71.03 51.71
C GLY A 16 60.38 70.46 53.06
N ALA A 17 60.66 71.33 54.02
CA ALA A 17 61.36 70.93 55.26
C ALA A 17 60.63 69.78 56.00
N GLY A 18 61.38 68.71 56.30
CA GLY A 18 60.87 67.49 56.96
C GLY A 18 60.17 66.49 56.05
N ILE A 19 60.28 66.65 54.72
CA ILE A 19 59.75 65.72 53.71
C ILE A 19 60.89 65.43 52.72
N ASP A 20 61.36 64.19 52.66
CA ASP A 20 62.52 63.82 51.84
C ASP A 20 62.25 63.80 50.33
N ASP A 21 61.02 63.47 49.93
CA ASP A 21 60.61 63.39 48.52
C ASP A 21 59.25 64.08 48.29
N ILE A 22 58.16 63.33 48.22
CA ILE A 22 56.81 63.87 48.03
C ILE A 22 55.81 63.21 48.97
N LYS A 23 55.01 64.02 49.69
CA LYS A 23 53.92 63.54 50.54
C LYS A 23 52.56 63.86 49.93
N VAL A 24 51.80 62.84 49.54
CA VAL A 24 50.44 62.99 48.99
C VAL A 24 49.40 62.72 50.09
N CYS A 25 48.52 63.68 50.37
CA CYS A 25 47.53 63.63 51.47
C CYS A 25 46.23 64.36 51.09
N LYS A 26 45.08 63.97 51.66
CA LYS A 26 43.81 64.73 51.51
C LYS A 26 43.72 65.94 52.45
N LYS A 27 44.37 65.85 53.61
CA LYS A 27 44.38 66.87 54.65
C LYS A 27 45.77 66.96 55.27
N ALA A 28 46.28 68.17 55.46
CA ALA A 28 47.60 68.36 56.06
C ALA A 28 47.74 69.76 56.68
N PHE A 29 48.53 69.84 57.75
CA PHE A 29 49.07 71.10 58.25
C PHE A 29 50.30 71.45 57.42
N VAL A 30 50.31 72.63 56.81
CA VAL A 30 51.45 73.12 56.02
C VAL A 30 52.27 74.06 56.89
N TRP A 31 53.55 73.72 57.04
CA TRP A 31 54.51 74.49 57.81
C TRP A 31 55.18 75.61 56.98
N PRO A 32 55.77 76.65 57.60
CA PRO A 32 56.32 77.83 56.89
C PRO A 32 57.42 77.54 55.85
N LEU A 33 58.05 76.37 55.89
CA LEU A 33 59.06 75.90 54.93
C LEU A 33 58.58 74.76 54.02
N GLN A 34 57.27 74.51 54.00
CA GLN A 34 56.64 73.51 53.15
C GLN A 34 55.83 74.17 52.04
N ARG A 35 55.94 73.61 50.84
CA ARG A 35 55.11 73.95 49.68
C ARG A 35 53.95 72.97 49.61
N CYS A 36 52.76 73.48 49.34
CA CYS A 36 51.56 72.68 49.17
C CYS A 36 51.00 72.94 47.78
N SER A 37 50.93 71.87 46.99
CA SER A 37 50.40 71.83 45.63
C SER A 37 49.12 71.01 45.62
N ARG A 38 48.18 71.29 44.70
CA ARG A 38 46.96 70.48 44.52
C ARG A 38 47.02 69.76 43.18
N ILE A 39 46.63 68.49 43.15
CA ILE A 39 46.52 67.67 41.93
C ILE A 39 45.09 67.13 41.79
N SER A 40 44.56 67.14 40.57
CA SER A 40 43.27 66.54 40.24
C SER A 40 43.46 65.06 39.85
N VAL A 41 42.55 64.20 40.31
CA VAL A 41 42.51 62.76 40.01
C VAL A 41 41.34 62.42 39.07
N ALA A 42 40.63 63.45 38.58
CA ALA A 42 39.59 63.25 37.59
C ALA A 42 40.16 62.63 36.30
N PRO A 43 39.52 61.59 35.73
CA PRO A 43 39.94 61.03 34.45
C PRO A 43 39.70 62.02 33.31
N TYR A 44 40.49 61.87 32.25
CA TYR A 44 40.42 62.67 31.03
C TYR A 44 40.23 61.76 29.81
N ASP A 45 39.47 62.24 28.84
CA ASP A 45 39.27 61.54 27.58
C ASP A 45 40.28 61.99 26.53
N PHE A 46 40.96 61.00 25.94
CA PHE A 46 41.96 61.16 24.91
C PHE A 46 41.41 60.62 23.59
N SER A 47 41.02 61.52 22.68
CA SER A 47 40.67 61.16 21.32
C SER A 47 41.92 61.08 20.45
N LEU A 48 42.16 59.91 19.85
CA LEU A 48 43.27 59.65 18.96
C LEU A 48 42.75 59.20 17.59
N SER A 49 43.39 59.69 16.52
CA SER A 49 43.25 59.18 15.16
C SER A 49 44.63 58.80 14.64
N LEU A 50 45.04 57.55 14.90
CA LEU A 50 46.37 57.08 14.55
C LEU A 50 46.37 56.55 13.11
N GLN A 51 47.21 57.13 12.26
CA GLN A 51 47.58 56.51 10.99
C GLN A 51 48.73 55.54 11.23
N ALA A 52 48.49 54.26 10.92
CA ALA A 52 49.44 53.18 11.14
C ALA A 52 49.58 52.30 9.90
N MET A 53 50.66 51.52 9.87
CA MET A 53 51.02 50.65 8.76
C MET A 53 51.22 49.23 9.28
N THR A 54 50.56 48.25 8.65
CA THR A 54 50.70 46.83 8.98
C THR A 54 52.02 46.25 8.46
N ILE A 55 52.30 45.00 8.83
CA ILE A 55 53.44 44.23 8.30
C ILE A 55 53.43 44.11 6.77
N GLU A 56 52.24 44.12 6.16
CA GLU A 56 52.01 44.04 4.72
C GLU A 56 52.14 45.40 4.01
N LYS A 57 52.54 46.45 4.75
CA LYS A 57 52.65 47.84 4.29
C LYS A 57 51.32 48.47 3.89
N LEU A 58 50.20 47.96 4.40
CA LEU A 58 48.89 48.57 4.22
C LEU A 58 48.67 49.64 5.27
N GLN A 59 48.25 50.83 4.82
CA GLN A 59 47.99 51.97 5.69
C GLN A 59 46.51 52.01 6.07
N PHE A 60 46.24 52.30 7.34
CA PHE A 60 44.89 52.54 7.82
C PHE A 60 44.85 53.56 8.96
N SER A 61 43.66 54.05 9.24
CA SER A 61 43.36 54.94 10.35
C SER A 61 42.64 54.18 11.46
N LEU A 62 43.15 54.30 12.68
CA LEU A 62 42.55 53.77 13.90
C LEU A 62 42.04 54.93 14.76
N PRO A 63 40.72 55.20 14.73
CA PRO A 63 40.11 56.12 15.67
C PRO A 63 39.86 55.42 17.00
N ALA A 64 40.42 55.95 18.09
CA ALA A 64 40.24 55.42 19.43
C ALA A 64 40.02 56.55 20.45
N VAL A 65 39.27 56.23 21.50
CA VAL A 65 39.04 57.14 22.63
C VAL A 65 39.43 56.41 23.91
N PHE A 66 40.40 56.94 24.65
CA PHE A 66 40.84 56.37 25.91
C PHE A 66 40.48 57.31 27.06
N THR A 67 39.80 56.81 28.08
CA THR A 67 39.56 57.53 29.32
C THR A 67 40.64 57.13 30.32
N ILE A 68 41.58 58.03 30.60
CA ILE A 68 42.78 57.76 31.41
C ILE A 68 42.80 58.72 32.59
N GLY A 69 43.20 58.22 33.76
CA GLY A 69 43.43 59.04 34.94
C GLY A 69 44.46 58.40 35.87
N PRO A 70 44.93 59.14 36.88
CA PRO A 70 45.81 58.56 37.90
C PRO A 70 45.09 57.47 38.69
N ASP A 71 45.86 56.46 39.10
CA ASP A 71 45.34 55.41 39.99
C ASP A 71 45.22 55.92 41.43
N ASN A 72 44.36 55.29 42.23
CA ASN A 72 44.10 55.67 43.62
C ASN A 72 45.18 55.18 44.59
N GLU A 73 46.14 54.37 44.12
CA GLU A 73 47.25 53.89 44.92
C GLU A 73 48.21 55.02 45.31
N GLN A 74 48.69 55.03 46.55
CA GLN A 74 49.62 56.07 47.01
C GLN A 74 50.93 56.09 46.20
N GLY A 75 51.40 54.93 45.73
CA GLY A 75 52.58 54.83 44.87
C GLY A 75 52.36 55.45 43.49
N ALA A 76 51.19 55.19 42.88
CA ALA A 76 50.82 55.77 41.59
C ALA A 76 50.62 57.29 41.67
N LEU A 77 49.94 57.77 42.72
CA LEU A 77 49.74 59.20 42.96
C LEU A 77 51.07 59.96 43.15
N ARG A 78 52.08 59.34 43.77
CA ARG A 78 53.42 59.93 43.88
C ARG A 78 54.10 60.07 42.52
N LYS A 79 54.07 59.02 41.70
CA LYS A 79 54.62 59.04 40.32
C LYS A 79 53.93 60.11 39.47
N TYR A 80 52.61 60.17 39.54
CA TYR A 80 51.81 61.18 38.85
C TYR A 80 52.11 62.61 39.33
N ALA A 81 52.26 62.80 40.65
CA ALA A 81 52.65 64.09 41.22
C ALA A 81 54.06 64.53 40.78
N LEU A 82 55.00 63.59 40.67
CA LEU A 82 56.35 63.83 40.18
C LEU A 82 56.33 64.27 38.70
N LEU A 83 55.55 63.59 37.86
CA LEU A 83 55.35 63.95 36.46
C LEU A 83 54.85 65.39 36.28
N LEU A 84 53.86 65.79 37.10
CA LEU A 84 53.33 67.16 37.09
C LEU A 84 54.31 68.20 37.66
N SER A 85 55.26 67.76 38.50
CA SER A 85 56.24 68.64 39.14
C SER A 85 57.47 68.91 38.28
N GLY A 86 57.86 67.99 37.37
CA GLY A 86 59.03 68.12 36.50
C GLY A 86 59.02 69.30 35.53
N CYS A 87 57.91 70.04 35.42
CA CYS A 87 57.76 71.19 34.53
C CYS A 87 58.12 72.55 35.19
N THR A 88 59.28 72.70 35.84
CA THR A 88 59.67 73.99 36.45
C THR A 88 60.90 74.70 35.86
N ASP A 89 61.55 74.17 34.84
CA ASP A 89 62.83 74.73 34.39
C ASP A 89 62.74 75.89 33.38
N GLU A 90 61.54 76.27 32.92
CA GLU A 90 61.37 77.30 31.87
C GLU A 90 60.35 78.42 32.21
N ALA A 91 60.04 78.67 33.50
CA ALA A 91 59.12 79.75 33.85
C ALA A 91 59.55 80.55 35.09
N ASP A 92 60.02 81.77 34.79
CA ASP A 92 60.09 83.00 35.59
C ASP A 92 59.55 82.91 37.04
N PRO A 93 60.37 83.17 38.08
CA PRO A 93 60.02 83.00 39.49
C PRO A 93 58.97 83.99 40.04
N THR A 94 58.43 84.89 39.23
CA THR A 94 57.59 86.01 39.67
C THR A 94 56.08 85.78 39.62
N GLN A 95 55.58 84.70 38.99
CA GLN A 95 54.14 84.42 38.94
C GLN A 95 53.70 83.40 39.99
N LYS A 96 52.74 83.79 40.82
CA LYS A 96 52.08 82.95 41.83
C LYS A 96 51.60 81.64 41.19
N LYS A 97 52.19 80.54 41.67
CA LYS A 97 51.99 79.15 41.23
C LYS A 97 50.57 78.65 41.45
N ASP A 98 49.71 78.80 40.45
CA ASP A 98 48.57 77.91 40.26
C ASP A 98 49.04 76.71 39.42
N LEU A 99 49.06 75.52 40.03
CA LEU A 99 49.45 74.27 39.34
C LEU A 99 48.43 73.79 38.30
N ASN A 100 47.33 74.53 38.13
CA ASN A 100 46.30 74.33 37.10
C ASN A 100 46.59 75.10 35.81
N SER A 101 47.82 75.57 35.56
CA SER A 101 48.13 76.19 34.28
C SER A 101 47.93 75.16 33.17
N LYS A 102 47.07 75.50 32.19
CA LYS A 102 46.74 74.65 31.03
C LYS A 102 47.98 74.05 30.36
N ALA A 103 49.11 74.77 30.40
CA ALA A 103 50.41 74.33 29.89
C ALA A 103 50.93 73.01 30.52
N LYS A 104 50.77 72.80 31.83
CA LYS A 104 51.22 71.56 32.50
C LYS A 104 50.30 70.38 32.22
N GLN A 105 49.00 70.63 32.10
CA GLN A 105 48.03 69.61 31.68
C GLN A 105 48.29 69.18 30.24
N ASN A 106 48.64 70.11 29.34
CA ASN A 106 48.99 69.80 27.96
C ASN A 106 50.22 68.88 27.89
N HIS A 107 51.26 69.10 28.71
CA HIS A 107 52.46 68.25 28.68
C HIS A 107 52.18 66.79 29.06
N VAL A 108 51.40 66.55 30.12
CA VAL A 108 50.99 65.17 30.47
C VAL A 108 50.13 64.57 29.37
N GLN A 109 49.27 65.37 28.74
CA GLN A 109 48.47 64.91 27.63
C GLN A 109 49.32 64.53 26.41
N ASP A 110 50.39 65.26 26.12
CA ASP A 110 51.31 64.97 25.02
C ASP A 110 52.13 63.71 25.29
N ILE A 111 52.59 63.49 26.53
CA ILE A 111 53.27 62.25 26.93
C ILE A 111 52.32 61.06 26.78
N VAL A 112 51.12 61.15 27.34
CA VAL A 112 50.12 60.08 27.26
C VAL A 112 49.76 59.78 25.81
N ARG A 113 49.56 60.81 24.98
CA ARG A 113 49.31 60.65 23.55
C ARG A 113 50.47 59.95 22.86
N GLY A 114 51.72 60.37 23.11
CA GLY A 114 52.91 59.77 22.54
C GLY A 114 53.07 58.29 22.90
N ILE A 115 52.77 57.91 24.15
CA ILE A 115 52.77 56.50 24.59
C ILE A 115 51.71 55.70 23.84
N ILE A 116 50.46 56.18 23.80
CA ILE A 116 49.38 55.47 23.11
C ILE A 116 49.71 55.31 21.63
N GLU A 117 50.18 56.36 20.96
CA GLU A 117 50.55 56.33 19.54
C GLU A 117 51.72 55.38 19.27
N GLY A 118 52.77 55.43 20.10
CA GLY A 118 53.95 54.59 19.99
C GLY A 118 53.61 53.11 20.16
N GLU A 119 53.01 52.74 21.29
CA GLU A 119 52.66 51.34 21.60
C GLU A 119 51.65 50.77 20.62
N THR A 120 50.61 51.54 20.27
CA THR A 120 49.63 51.08 19.29
C THR A 120 50.29 50.86 17.93
N ARG A 121 51.24 51.71 17.51
CA ARG A 121 51.97 51.53 16.25
C ARG A 121 52.82 50.26 16.26
N VAL A 122 53.51 49.96 17.36
CA VAL A 122 54.31 48.73 17.50
C VAL A 122 53.44 47.49 17.30
N ILE A 123 52.27 47.44 17.96
CA ILE A 123 51.34 46.31 17.83
C ILE A 123 50.79 46.20 16.41
N VAL A 124 50.37 47.32 15.81
CA VAL A 124 49.86 47.32 14.44
C VAL A 124 50.92 46.86 13.43
N SER A 125 52.17 47.28 13.58
CA SER A 125 53.25 46.87 12.68
C SER A 125 53.64 45.39 12.81
N SER A 126 53.26 44.72 13.91
CA SER A 126 53.52 43.29 14.12
C SER A 126 52.42 42.36 13.58
N MET A 127 51.23 42.90 13.26
CA MET A 127 50.07 42.11 12.84
C MET A 127 49.72 42.33 11.36
N SER A 128 49.11 41.32 10.73
CA SER A 128 48.55 41.44 9.39
C SER A 128 47.22 42.20 9.41
N MET A 129 46.84 42.77 8.27
CA MET A 129 45.57 43.50 8.16
C MET A 129 44.37 42.59 8.40
N GLU A 130 44.44 41.35 7.90
CA GLU A 130 43.40 40.34 8.11
C GLU A 130 43.25 39.93 9.57
N GLU A 131 44.36 39.76 10.30
CA GLU A 131 44.33 39.44 11.73
C GLU A 131 43.70 40.57 12.55
N ILE A 132 44.07 41.83 12.27
CA ILE A 132 43.46 42.99 12.96
C ILE A 132 41.94 43.04 12.69
N PHE A 133 41.50 42.67 11.48
CA PHE A 133 40.09 42.65 11.12
C PHE A 133 39.31 41.47 11.74
N LYS A 134 39.84 40.24 11.63
CA LYS A 134 39.19 39.01 12.12
C LYS A 134 39.26 38.90 13.64
N GLU A 135 40.41 39.21 14.23
CA GLU A 135 40.70 39.06 15.66
C GLU A 135 40.67 40.41 16.40
N ARG A 136 39.65 41.22 16.10
CA ARG A 136 39.52 42.58 16.65
C ARG A 136 39.62 42.63 18.17
N GLN A 137 39.05 41.65 18.87
CA GLN A 137 39.07 41.64 20.33
C GLN A 137 40.48 41.39 20.87
N ILE A 138 41.24 40.50 20.25
CA ILE A 138 42.62 40.20 20.63
C ILE A 138 43.49 41.42 20.39
N PHE A 139 43.32 42.11 19.26
CA PHE A 139 43.98 43.38 18.99
C PHE A 139 43.68 44.44 20.07
N LYS A 140 42.40 44.64 20.43
CA LYS A 140 42.01 45.58 21.49
C LYS A 140 42.67 45.26 22.82
N THR A 141 42.64 44.00 23.25
CA THR A 141 43.27 43.58 24.51
C THR A 141 44.77 43.82 24.48
N LYS A 142 45.47 43.42 23.41
CA LYS A 142 46.92 43.65 23.27
C LYS A 142 47.30 45.12 23.32
N VAL A 143 46.54 46.00 22.65
CA VAL A 143 46.79 47.44 22.68
C VAL A 143 46.57 47.98 24.09
N ILE A 144 45.48 47.61 24.76
CA ILE A 144 45.17 48.08 26.11
C ILE A 144 46.23 47.61 27.11
N GLU A 145 46.66 46.35 27.05
CA GLU A 145 47.66 45.79 27.97
C GLU A 145 49.02 46.49 27.84
N ASN A 146 49.53 46.65 26.62
CA ASN A 146 50.84 47.30 26.41
C ASN A 146 50.80 48.78 26.77
N VAL A 147 49.74 49.50 26.37
CA VAL A 147 49.56 50.90 26.76
C VAL A 147 49.42 51.03 28.28
N GLN A 148 48.69 50.11 28.94
CA GLN A 148 48.52 50.14 30.40
C GLN A 148 49.86 49.89 31.13
N ASN A 149 50.72 49.01 30.63
CA ASN A 149 52.03 48.73 31.22
C ASN A 149 52.93 49.98 31.19
N GLU A 150 52.95 50.70 30.06
CA GLU A 150 53.71 51.94 29.94
C GLU A 150 53.12 53.07 30.80
N LEU A 151 51.79 53.22 30.81
CA LEU A 151 51.12 54.23 31.64
C LEU A 151 51.33 54.01 33.16
N GLN A 152 51.49 52.77 33.61
CA GLN A 152 51.71 52.45 35.02
C GLN A 152 53.05 53.00 35.54
N GLN A 153 54.05 53.18 34.68
CA GLN A 153 55.32 53.82 35.03
C GLN A 153 55.12 55.27 35.48
N PHE A 154 54.09 55.93 34.95
CA PHE A 154 53.69 57.30 35.28
C PHE A 154 52.58 57.38 36.34
N GLY A 155 52.12 56.24 36.87
CA GLY A 155 51.02 56.18 37.83
C GLY A 155 49.65 56.42 37.23
N LEU A 156 49.50 56.20 35.92
CA LEU A 156 48.25 56.36 35.17
C LEU A 156 47.60 55.01 34.88
N ARG A 157 46.27 55.02 34.78
CA ARG A 157 45.43 53.87 34.50
C ARG A 157 44.37 54.20 33.45
N ILE A 158 44.11 53.25 32.58
CA ILE A 158 43.01 53.26 31.62
C ILE A 158 41.74 52.82 32.36
N TYR A 159 40.76 53.72 32.45
CA TYR A 159 39.43 53.42 32.98
C TYR A 159 38.50 52.85 31.89
N ASN A 160 38.61 53.38 30.68
CA ASN A 160 37.84 52.92 29.53
C ASN A 160 38.64 53.10 28.24
N ALA A 161 38.47 52.18 27.29
CA ALA A 161 39.09 52.25 25.98
C ALA A 161 38.05 51.87 24.92
N ASN A 162 37.66 52.84 24.10
CA ASN A 162 36.75 52.63 22.99
C ASN A 162 37.49 52.77 21.67
N VAL A 163 37.82 51.64 21.06
CA VAL A 163 38.40 51.57 19.72
C VAL A 163 37.25 51.48 18.72
N LYS A 164 37.10 52.51 17.87
CA LYS A 164 36.11 52.59 16.80
C LYS A 164 36.50 51.65 15.65
N GLU A 165 35.66 51.61 14.63
CA GLU A 165 35.93 50.83 13.42
C GLU A 165 37.16 51.37 12.69
N LEU A 166 37.96 50.43 12.18
CA LEU A 166 39.12 50.72 11.35
C LEU A 166 38.64 51.37 10.07
N GLN A 167 39.30 52.46 9.68
CA GLN A 167 38.97 53.18 8.46
C GLN A 167 40.14 53.12 7.50
N ASP A 168 39.85 52.97 6.22
CA ASP A 168 40.88 53.10 5.19
C ASP A 168 41.40 54.56 5.17
N THR A 169 42.70 54.70 4.94
CA THR A 169 43.31 56.01 4.66
C THR A 169 42.86 56.49 3.26
N PRO A 170 42.70 57.81 3.01
CA PRO A 170 42.32 58.32 1.70
C PRO A 170 43.24 57.75 0.58
N GLY A 171 42.65 56.99 -0.35
CA GLY A 171 43.37 56.29 -1.43
C GLY A 171 43.47 54.77 -1.29
N SER A 172 43.06 54.19 -0.16
CA SER A 172 42.87 52.74 0.03
C SER A 172 41.37 52.42 0.13
N GLU A 173 40.93 51.29 -0.44
CA GLU A 173 39.57 50.74 -0.28
C GLU A 173 39.60 49.29 0.26
N TYR A 174 40.70 48.92 0.92
CA TYR A 174 40.95 47.54 1.31
C TYR A 174 39.90 47.01 2.30
N PHE A 175 39.53 47.76 3.35
CA PHE A 175 38.50 47.30 4.30
C PHE A 175 37.12 47.21 3.66
N ALA A 176 36.80 48.10 2.72
CA ALA A 176 35.55 48.04 1.98
C ALA A 176 35.46 46.74 1.16
N PHE A 177 36.53 46.37 0.44
CA PHE A 177 36.57 45.11 -0.32
C PHE A 177 36.62 43.88 0.59
N LEU A 178 37.39 43.91 1.69
CA LEU A 178 37.46 42.81 2.64
C LEU A 178 36.10 42.53 3.27
N SER A 179 35.37 43.59 3.65
CA SER A 179 34.01 43.47 4.19
C SER A 179 33.05 42.88 3.16
N ARG A 180 33.10 43.34 1.90
CA ARG A 180 32.29 42.75 0.81
C ARG A 180 32.63 41.28 0.58
N LYS A 181 33.91 40.91 0.52
CA LYS A 181 34.38 39.54 0.36
C LYS A 181 33.91 38.63 1.51
N ALA A 182 33.94 39.12 2.75
CA ALA A 182 33.44 38.38 3.91
C ALA A 182 31.92 38.15 3.83
N HIS A 183 31.15 39.19 3.46
CA HIS A 183 29.70 39.07 3.27
C HIS A 183 29.33 38.12 2.13
N GLU A 184 29.96 38.27 0.97
CA GLU A 184 29.74 37.39 -0.19
C GLU A 184 30.17 35.95 0.10
N GLY A 185 31.29 35.77 0.81
CA GLY A 185 31.77 34.46 1.26
C GLY A 185 30.77 33.78 2.20
N ALA A 186 30.25 34.50 3.20
CA ALA A 186 29.24 33.97 4.11
C ALA A 186 27.93 33.62 3.37
N LEU A 187 27.50 34.46 2.42
CA LEU A 187 26.33 34.19 1.59
C LEU A 187 26.53 32.96 0.70
N ASN A 188 27.69 32.82 0.08
CA ASN A 188 27.99 31.67 -0.77
C ASN A 188 28.10 30.38 0.06
N GLN A 189 28.71 30.44 1.25
CA GLN A 189 28.76 29.30 2.16
C GLN A 189 27.34 28.87 2.56
N ALA A 190 26.49 29.82 2.98
CA ALA A 190 25.10 29.53 3.31
C ALA A 190 24.33 28.93 2.12
N LYS A 191 24.57 29.39 0.89
CA LYS A 191 23.99 28.79 -0.32
C LYS A 191 24.45 27.35 -0.55
N ILE A 192 25.73 27.07 -0.32
CA ILE A 192 26.30 25.72 -0.42
C ILE A 192 25.64 24.80 0.62
N ASP A 193 25.56 25.24 1.87
CA ASP A 193 24.96 24.47 2.96
C ASP A 193 23.48 24.16 2.69
N VAL A 194 22.72 25.13 2.16
CA VAL A 194 21.32 24.93 1.75
C VAL A 194 21.22 23.96 0.57
N ALA A 195 22.10 24.07 -0.42
CA ALA A 195 22.11 23.18 -1.58
C ALA A 195 22.44 21.73 -1.17
N GLU A 196 23.40 21.55 -0.26
CA GLU A 196 23.77 20.23 0.28
C GLU A 196 22.63 19.63 1.10
N ALA A 197 22.00 20.43 1.97
CA ALA A 197 20.84 20.00 2.74
C ALA A 197 19.67 19.57 1.82
N ARG A 198 19.43 20.33 0.75
CA ARG A 198 18.40 20.00 -0.25
C ARG A 198 18.75 18.72 -1.01
N MET A 199 19.99 18.57 -1.48
CA MET A 199 20.46 17.36 -2.15
C MET A 199 20.27 16.13 -1.26
N LYS A 200 20.64 16.22 0.02
CA LYS A 200 20.46 15.14 0.99
C LYS A 200 18.98 14.83 1.23
N GLY A 201 18.13 15.85 1.30
CA GLY A 201 16.68 15.70 1.38
C GLY A 201 16.09 14.98 0.17
N GLU A 202 16.45 15.40 -1.04
CA GLU A 202 15.99 14.80 -2.31
C GLU A 202 16.46 13.34 -2.46
N ILE A 203 17.72 13.04 -2.11
CA ILE A 203 18.23 11.66 -2.09
C ILE A 203 17.47 10.81 -1.07
N GLY A 204 17.23 11.32 0.14
CA GLY A 204 16.47 10.61 1.17
C GLY A 204 15.03 10.32 0.75
N GLU A 205 14.38 11.28 0.09
CA GLU A 205 13.02 11.11 -0.46
C GLU A 205 13.00 10.07 -1.59
N ALA A 206 13.95 10.15 -2.53
CA ALA A 206 14.06 9.20 -3.64
C ALA A 206 14.36 7.78 -3.14
N GLU A 207 15.26 7.61 -2.17
CA GLU A 207 15.55 6.31 -1.56
C GLU A 207 14.30 5.71 -0.90
N LYS A 208 13.56 6.52 -0.12
CA LYS A 208 12.31 6.06 0.50
C LYS A 208 11.28 5.66 -0.54
N LYS A 209 11.05 6.49 -1.57
CA LYS A 209 10.13 6.15 -2.68
C LYS A 209 10.55 4.86 -3.39
N GLY A 210 11.84 4.67 -3.64
CA GLY A 210 12.39 3.45 -4.22
C GLY A 210 12.12 2.21 -3.36
N ARG A 211 12.40 2.29 -2.05
CA ARG A 211 12.11 1.19 -1.11
C ARG A 211 10.62 0.88 -1.02
N THR A 212 9.77 1.90 -0.88
CA THR A 212 8.31 1.72 -0.85
C THR A 212 7.81 1.04 -2.11
N LYS A 213 8.30 1.45 -3.30
CA LYS A 213 7.91 0.81 -4.56
C LYS A 213 8.34 -0.66 -4.63
N GLN A 214 9.56 -0.98 -4.18
CA GLN A 214 10.05 -2.36 -4.11
C GLN A 214 9.22 -3.22 -3.14
N GLU A 215 8.87 -2.68 -1.96
CA GLU A 215 8.02 -3.39 -0.98
C GLU A 215 6.61 -3.62 -1.53
N ILE A 216 6.00 -2.61 -2.16
CA ILE A 216 4.69 -2.75 -2.82
C ILE A 216 4.76 -3.85 -3.88
N SER A 217 5.78 -3.85 -4.76
CA SER A 217 5.92 -4.89 -5.79
C SER A 217 6.12 -6.30 -5.20
N LYS A 218 6.79 -6.43 -4.05
CA LYS A 218 6.88 -7.73 -3.34
C LYS A 218 5.52 -8.16 -2.80
N ILE A 219 4.79 -7.26 -2.14
CA ILE A 219 3.46 -7.53 -1.60
C ILE A 219 2.49 -7.91 -2.73
N ASP A 220 2.52 -7.20 -3.86
CA ASP A 220 1.69 -7.50 -5.03
C ASP A 220 2.02 -8.88 -5.62
N ALA A 221 3.31 -9.21 -5.74
CA ALA A 221 3.74 -10.53 -6.20
C ALA A 221 3.28 -11.65 -5.25
N ASP A 222 3.45 -11.46 -3.94
CA ASP A 222 3.00 -12.42 -2.92
C ASP A 222 1.46 -12.56 -2.96
N THR A 223 0.74 -11.47 -3.15
CA THR A 223 -0.73 -11.46 -3.30
C THR A 223 -1.16 -12.21 -4.54
N ALA A 224 -0.52 -11.99 -5.69
CA ALA A 224 -0.80 -12.70 -6.93
C ALA A 224 -0.53 -14.21 -6.82
N VAL A 225 0.53 -14.60 -6.11
CA VAL A 225 0.82 -16.02 -5.81
C VAL A 225 -0.26 -16.61 -4.91
N LEU A 226 -0.69 -15.90 -3.86
CA LEU A 226 -1.78 -16.34 -2.97
C LEU A 226 -3.12 -16.46 -3.71
N GLU A 227 -3.47 -15.50 -4.57
CA GLU A 227 -4.66 -15.58 -5.41
C GLU A 227 -4.61 -16.78 -6.36
N THR A 228 -3.45 -17.01 -6.98
CA THR A 228 -3.25 -18.17 -7.87
C THR A 228 -3.40 -19.48 -7.11
N LYS A 229 -2.80 -19.59 -5.90
CA LYS A 229 -2.99 -20.75 -5.02
C LYS A 229 -4.45 -20.95 -4.65
N ARG A 230 -5.18 -19.90 -4.24
CA ARG A 230 -6.62 -19.98 -3.93
C ARG A 230 -7.45 -20.41 -5.14
N LYS A 231 -7.14 -19.90 -6.34
CA LYS A 231 -7.80 -20.32 -7.59
C LYS A 231 -7.53 -21.79 -7.89
N ALA A 232 -6.30 -22.27 -7.70
CA ALA A 232 -5.94 -23.67 -7.89
C ALA A 232 -6.64 -24.59 -6.88
N GLU A 233 -6.69 -24.20 -5.60
CA GLU A 233 -7.44 -24.93 -4.56
C GLU A 233 -8.93 -24.97 -4.88
N LYS A 234 -9.53 -23.85 -5.30
CA LYS A 234 -10.93 -23.80 -5.71
C LYS A 234 -11.20 -24.68 -6.93
N ALA A 235 -10.36 -24.62 -7.96
CA ALA A 235 -10.49 -25.46 -9.15
C ALA A 235 -10.37 -26.96 -8.81
N LYS A 236 -9.49 -27.31 -7.87
CA LYS A 236 -9.36 -28.69 -7.37
C LYS A 236 -10.62 -29.13 -6.63
N ALA A 237 -11.14 -28.31 -5.72
CA ALA A 237 -12.39 -28.58 -5.01
C ALA A 237 -13.60 -28.69 -5.95
N ASP A 238 -13.70 -27.80 -6.95
CA ASP A 238 -14.76 -27.82 -7.97
C ASP A 238 -14.64 -29.09 -8.84
N SER A 239 -13.42 -29.52 -9.19
CA SER A 239 -13.20 -30.78 -9.90
C SER A 239 -13.58 -32.00 -9.06
N GLU A 240 -13.25 -32.02 -7.77
CA GLU A 240 -13.64 -33.09 -6.84
C GLU A 240 -15.17 -33.15 -6.69
N LEU A 241 -15.84 -32.00 -6.56
CA LEU A 241 -17.31 -31.91 -6.56
C LEU A 241 -17.93 -32.42 -7.85
N THR A 242 -17.35 -32.05 -9.00
CA THR A 242 -17.83 -32.48 -10.32
C THR A 242 -17.66 -33.98 -10.50
N ASN A 243 -16.53 -34.55 -10.10
CA ASN A 243 -16.31 -36.00 -10.10
C ASN A 243 -17.35 -36.69 -9.22
N ARG A 244 -17.57 -36.20 -7.99
CA ARG A 244 -18.56 -36.76 -7.07
C ARG A 244 -19.98 -36.70 -7.63
N LYS A 245 -20.33 -35.59 -8.28
CA LYS A 245 -21.63 -35.42 -8.94
C LYS A 245 -21.78 -36.36 -10.13
N THR A 246 -20.72 -36.55 -10.92
CA THR A 246 -20.72 -37.46 -12.07
C THR A 246 -20.84 -38.92 -11.62
N GLU A 247 -20.16 -39.32 -10.54
CA GLU A 247 -20.34 -40.63 -9.90
C GLU A 247 -21.81 -40.84 -9.47
N LEU A 248 -22.40 -39.88 -8.76
CA LEU A 248 -23.80 -39.95 -8.33
C LEU A 248 -24.78 -39.99 -9.50
N ASP A 249 -24.57 -39.15 -10.53
CA ASP A 249 -25.41 -39.13 -11.73
C ASP A 249 -25.28 -40.46 -12.50
N ALA A 250 -24.08 -41.02 -12.61
CA ALA A 250 -23.86 -42.33 -13.22
C ALA A 250 -24.58 -43.44 -12.43
N ASP A 251 -24.52 -43.43 -11.10
CA ASP A 251 -25.25 -44.35 -10.23
C ASP A 251 -26.77 -44.21 -10.41
N VAL A 252 -27.30 -42.98 -10.48
CA VAL A 252 -28.73 -42.74 -10.74
C VAL A 252 -29.14 -43.25 -12.12
N GLN A 253 -28.32 -43.03 -13.15
CA GLN A 253 -28.58 -43.52 -14.50
C GLN A 253 -28.53 -45.05 -14.56
N LEU A 254 -27.55 -45.69 -13.92
CA LEU A 254 -27.48 -47.15 -13.81
C LEU A 254 -28.71 -47.72 -13.12
N ASN A 255 -29.14 -47.12 -12.01
CA ASN A 255 -30.36 -47.53 -11.30
C ASN A 255 -31.61 -47.36 -12.17
N LYS A 256 -31.72 -46.26 -12.95
CA LYS A 256 -32.81 -46.08 -13.93
C LYS A 256 -32.78 -47.13 -15.04
N ILE A 257 -31.62 -47.42 -15.62
CA ILE A 257 -31.47 -48.45 -16.65
C ILE A 257 -31.80 -49.82 -16.08
N ALA A 258 -31.35 -50.15 -14.87
CA ALA A 258 -31.67 -51.40 -14.20
C ALA A 258 -33.19 -51.53 -13.96
N ALA A 259 -33.83 -50.47 -13.47
CA ALA A 259 -35.28 -50.43 -13.29
C ALA A 259 -36.03 -50.58 -14.64
N GLN A 260 -35.59 -49.88 -15.68
CA GLN A 260 -36.19 -49.98 -17.01
C GLN A 260 -36.02 -51.38 -17.60
N ARG A 261 -34.82 -51.96 -17.56
CA ARG A 261 -34.58 -53.35 -17.98
C ARG A 261 -35.41 -54.34 -17.18
N GLN A 262 -35.60 -54.11 -15.88
CA GLN A 262 -36.46 -54.95 -15.06
C GLN A 262 -37.93 -54.87 -15.48
N THR A 263 -38.42 -53.68 -15.81
CA THR A 263 -39.76 -53.49 -16.40
C THR A 263 -39.86 -54.16 -17.78
N GLU A 264 -38.90 -53.95 -18.67
CA GLU A 264 -38.87 -54.57 -20.00
C GLU A 264 -38.80 -56.10 -19.92
N MET A 265 -38.02 -56.67 -18.98
CA MET A 265 -38.01 -58.11 -18.72
C MET A 265 -39.37 -58.60 -18.22
N ARG A 266 -40.01 -57.87 -17.30
CA ARG A 266 -41.36 -58.18 -16.82
C ARG A 266 -42.38 -58.12 -17.95
N ASP A 267 -42.32 -57.10 -18.81
CA ASP A 267 -43.22 -56.93 -19.95
C ASP A 267 -43.00 -58.03 -21.00
N ALA A 268 -41.74 -58.40 -21.29
CA ALA A 268 -41.43 -59.51 -22.19
C ALA A 268 -41.90 -60.86 -21.62
N GLU A 269 -41.77 -61.07 -20.31
CA GLU A 269 -42.29 -62.26 -19.62
C GLU A 269 -43.82 -62.31 -19.68
N LEU A 270 -44.50 -61.18 -19.42
CA LEU A 270 -45.94 -61.05 -19.57
C LEU A 270 -46.39 -61.27 -21.02
N GLN A 271 -45.68 -60.72 -22.00
CA GLN A 271 -45.99 -60.90 -23.42
C GLN A 271 -45.82 -62.36 -23.84
N LYS A 272 -44.78 -63.05 -23.35
CA LYS A 272 -44.60 -64.50 -23.55
C LYS A 272 -45.76 -65.28 -22.92
N GLN A 273 -46.20 -64.93 -21.70
CA GLN A 273 -47.37 -65.54 -21.08
C GLN A 273 -48.64 -65.30 -21.90
N VAL A 274 -48.88 -64.07 -22.37
CA VAL A 274 -50.04 -63.75 -23.22
C VAL A 274 -49.98 -64.50 -24.54
N GLN A 275 -48.82 -64.60 -25.19
CA GLN A 275 -48.65 -65.39 -26.42
C GLN A 275 -48.89 -66.88 -26.18
N SER A 276 -48.39 -67.44 -25.07
CA SER A 276 -48.65 -68.84 -24.71
C SER A 276 -50.15 -69.08 -24.48
N LYS A 277 -50.83 -68.21 -23.73
CA LYS A 277 -52.28 -68.30 -23.53
C LYS A 277 -53.07 -68.10 -24.83
N ARG A 278 -52.64 -67.18 -25.71
CA ARG A 278 -53.26 -67.00 -27.03
C ARG A 278 -53.08 -68.24 -27.91
N ALA A 279 -51.88 -68.84 -27.90
CA ALA A 279 -51.60 -70.07 -28.61
C ALA A 279 -52.45 -71.22 -28.06
N GLU A 280 -52.59 -71.35 -26.74
CA GLU A 280 -53.50 -72.32 -26.09
C GLU A 280 -54.96 -72.09 -26.51
N THR A 281 -55.46 -70.84 -26.49
CA THR A 281 -56.82 -70.54 -26.92
C THR A 281 -57.07 -70.81 -28.40
N GLU A 282 -56.09 -70.54 -29.28
CA GLU A 282 -56.20 -70.89 -30.70
C GLU A 282 -56.14 -72.41 -30.91
N LEU A 283 -55.33 -73.14 -30.14
CA LEU A 283 -55.31 -74.60 -30.15
C LEU A 283 -56.66 -75.18 -29.73
N GLU A 284 -57.27 -74.64 -28.67
CA GLU A 284 -58.61 -75.03 -28.24
C GLU A 284 -59.69 -74.65 -29.27
N ARG A 285 -59.56 -73.49 -29.93
CA ARG A 285 -60.45 -73.07 -31.03
C ARG A 285 -60.37 -74.03 -32.21
N LEU A 286 -59.16 -74.39 -32.63
CA LEU A 286 -58.91 -75.35 -33.71
C LEU A 286 -59.40 -76.75 -33.34
N ARG A 287 -59.21 -77.18 -32.08
CA ARG A 287 -59.79 -78.43 -31.58
C ARG A 287 -61.31 -78.41 -31.63
N ALA A 288 -61.94 -77.31 -31.19
CA ALA A 288 -63.40 -77.16 -31.26
C ALA A 288 -63.90 -77.19 -32.71
N GLU A 289 -63.21 -76.51 -33.63
CA GLU A 289 -63.54 -76.48 -35.07
C GLU A 289 -63.35 -77.85 -35.75
N GLN A 290 -62.33 -78.60 -35.35
CA GLN A 290 -62.11 -79.96 -35.83
C GLN A 290 -63.17 -80.92 -35.29
N VAL A 291 -63.55 -80.78 -34.01
CA VAL A 291 -64.65 -81.58 -33.42
C VAL A 291 -65.99 -81.25 -34.08
N THR A 292 -66.28 -79.99 -34.40
CA THR A 292 -67.50 -79.65 -35.16
C THR A 292 -67.45 -80.17 -36.59
N LYS A 293 -66.34 -80.05 -37.32
CA LYS A 293 -66.20 -80.65 -38.66
C LYS A 293 -66.40 -82.16 -38.63
N SER A 294 -65.76 -82.87 -37.70
CA SER A 294 -65.94 -84.32 -37.55
C SER A 294 -67.35 -84.71 -37.12
N LYS A 295 -68.06 -83.88 -36.33
CA LYS A 295 -69.49 -84.10 -36.05
C LYS A 295 -70.36 -83.91 -37.29
N VAL A 296 -70.11 -82.86 -38.08
CA VAL A 296 -70.85 -82.58 -39.31
C VAL A 296 -70.62 -83.67 -40.36
N GLU A 297 -69.39 -84.16 -40.55
CA GLU A 297 -69.12 -85.31 -41.42
C GLU A 297 -69.79 -86.59 -40.91
N ARG A 298 -69.85 -86.79 -39.59
CA ARG A 298 -70.55 -87.94 -39.02
C ARG A 298 -72.06 -87.84 -39.20
N GLU A 299 -72.65 -86.65 -39.07
CA GLU A 299 -74.07 -86.42 -39.35
C GLU A 299 -74.38 -86.55 -40.85
N SER A 300 -73.56 -85.98 -41.75
CA SER A 300 -73.78 -86.08 -43.19
C SER A 300 -73.64 -87.51 -43.71
N SER A 301 -72.67 -88.29 -43.18
CA SER A 301 -72.53 -89.70 -43.54
C SER A 301 -73.66 -90.57 -42.97
N GLN A 302 -74.23 -90.23 -41.81
CA GLN A 302 -75.45 -90.88 -41.31
C GLN A 302 -76.65 -90.55 -42.20
N GLU A 303 -76.82 -89.30 -42.62
CA GLU A 303 -77.93 -88.87 -43.46
C GLU A 303 -77.84 -89.45 -44.89
N GLU A 304 -76.63 -89.58 -45.45
CA GLU A 304 -76.40 -90.30 -46.71
C GLU A 304 -76.67 -91.81 -46.58
N ALA A 305 -76.27 -92.43 -45.46
CA ALA A 305 -76.57 -93.84 -45.21
C ALA A 305 -78.07 -94.09 -45.04
N ASP A 306 -78.79 -93.21 -44.34
CA ASP A 306 -80.24 -93.28 -44.16
C ASP A 306 -80.99 -93.02 -45.48
N ALA A 307 -80.51 -92.09 -46.31
CA ALA A 307 -81.05 -91.85 -47.65
C ALA A 307 -80.84 -93.06 -48.59
N ALA A 308 -79.67 -93.70 -48.53
CA ALA A 308 -79.40 -94.94 -49.27
C ALA A 308 -80.32 -96.07 -48.81
N PHE A 309 -80.50 -96.27 -47.50
CA PHE A 309 -81.41 -97.29 -46.96
C PHE A 309 -82.87 -97.05 -47.40
N TYR A 310 -83.34 -95.81 -47.40
CA TYR A 310 -84.70 -95.46 -47.82
C TYR A 310 -84.96 -95.69 -49.32
N THR A 311 -83.97 -95.40 -50.17
CA THR A 311 -84.07 -95.63 -51.63
C THR A 311 -84.06 -97.13 -51.97
N GLU A 312 -83.23 -97.92 -51.29
CA GLU A 312 -83.15 -99.37 -51.47
C GLU A 312 -84.42 -100.08 -50.96
N GLN A 313 -84.97 -99.64 -49.82
CA GLN A 313 -86.25 -100.15 -49.30
C GLN A 313 -87.42 -99.86 -50.25
N LYS A 314 -87.49 -98.64 -50.81
CA LYS A 314 -88.49 -98.28 -51.81
C LYS A 314 -88.37 -99.08 -53.11
N ALA A 315 -87.15 -99.41 -53.53
CA ALA A 315 -86.91 -100.25 -54.70
C ALA A 315 -87.36 -101.70 -54.44
N ALA A 316 -87.02 -102.27 -53.29
CA ALA A 316 -87.44 -103.61 -52.89
C ALA A 316 -88.97 -103.75 -52.76
N ASP A 317 -89.66 -102.74 -52.19
CA ASP A 317 -91.11 -102.71 -52.09
C ASP A 317 -91.80 -102.63 -53.47
N ALA A 318 -91.22 -101.89 -54.41
CA ALA A 318 -91.74 -101.78 -55.77
C ALA A 318 -91.63 -103.11 -56.56
N GLU A 319 -90.56 -103.87 -56.30
CA GLU A 319 -90.32 -105.17 -56.92
C GLU A 319 -91.25 -106.25 -56.35
N LEU A 320 -91.50 -106.23 -55.03
CA LEU A 320 -92.51 -107.05 -54.37
C LEU A 320 -93.93 -106.80 -54.90
N TYR A 321 -94.27 -105.55 -55.21
CA TYR A 321 -95.58 -105.19 -55.78
C TYR A 321 -95.74 -105.67 -57.22
N LYS A 322 -94.71 -105.56 -58.07
CA LYS A 322 -94.73 -106.11 -59.43
C LYS A 322 -94.89 -107.63 -59.44
N SER A 323 -94.14 -108.34 -58.60
CA SER A 323 -94.20 -109.80 -58.50
C SER A 323 -95.60 -110.28 -58.07
N LYS A 324 -96.24 -109.59 -57.10
CA LYS A 324 -97.62 -109.90 -56.70
C LYS A 324 -98.63 -109.71 -57.84
N MET A 325 -98.52 -108.60 -58.58
CA MET A 325 -99.45 -108.32 -59.69
C MET A 325 -99.30 -109.31 -60.86
N GLU A 326 -98.06 -109.77 -61.14
CA GLU A 326 -97.83 -110.82 -62.15
C GLU A 326 -98.35 -112.19 -61.70
N ALA A 327 -98.21 -112.53 -60.41
CA ALA A 327 -98.77 -113.75 -59.83
C ALA A 327 -100.32 -113.74 -59.86
N ASP A 328 -100.95 -112.62 -59.53
CA ASP A 328 -102.42 -112.50 -59.59
C ASP A 328 -102.95 -112.54 -61.04
N ALA A 329 -102.23 -111.93 -61.99
CA ALA A 329 -102.60 -111.96 -63.41
C ALA A 329 -102.51 -113.37 -64.02
N THR A 330 -101.52 -114.17 -63.61
CA THR A 330 -101.38 -115.55 -64.06
C THR A 330 -102.43 -116.47 -63.44
N TYR A 331 -102.78 -116.28 -62.16
CA TYR A 331 -103.88 -117.00 -61.51
C TYR A 331 -105.23 -116.73 -62.19
N TYR A 332 -105.52 -115.46 -62.54
CA TYR A 332 -106.77 -115.09 -63.20
C TYR A 332 -106.91 -115.68 -64.61
N ARG A 333 -105.81 -115.76 -65.39
CA ARG A 333 -105.80 -116.43 -66.70
C ARG A 333 -106.10 -117.92 -66.58
N GLN A 334 -105.40 -118.61 -65.69
CA GLN A 334 -105.58 -120.06 -65.51
C GLN A 334 -107.00 -120.40 -65.02
N SER A 335 -107.58 -119.59 -64.14
CA SER A 335 -108.97 -119.75 -63.70
C SER A 335 -109.97 -119.59 -64.85
N LYS A 336 -109.77 -118.60 -65.74
CA LYS A 336 -110.67 -118.38 -66.89
C LYS A 336 -110.55 -119.45 -67.96
N ASP A 337 -109.36 -119.95 -68.21
CA ASP A 337 -109.14 -121.06 -69.15
C ASP A 337 -109.74 -122.38 -68.62
N ALA A 338 -109.64 -122.62 -67.30
CA ALA A 338 -110.26 -123.78 -66.65
C ALA A 338 -111.80 -123.72 -66.66
N ASP A 339 -112.38 -122.54 -66.43
CA ASP A 339 -113.84 -122.34 -66.50
C ASP A 339 -114.38 -122.54 -67.94
N ALA A 340 -113.62 -122.12 -68.96
CA ALA A 340 -113.99 -122.32 -70.37
C ALA A 340 -114.00 -123.82 -70.74
N ALA A 341 -113.02 -124.59 -70.25
CA ALA A 341 -112.95 -126.04 -70.46
C ALA A 341 -114.08 -126.81 -69.74
N PHE A 342 -114.53 -126.33 -68.58
CA PHE A 342 -115.67 -126.94 -67.86
C PHE A 342 -117.00 -126.72 -68.62
N TYR A 343 -117.19 -125.54 -69.21
CA TYR A 343 -118.41 -125.23 -69.97
C TYR A 343 -118.54 -125.98 -71.28
N THR A 344 -117.43 -126.27 -71.97
CA THR A 344 -117.45 -127.07 -73.21
C THR A 344 -117.79 -128.53 -72.92
N GLN A 345 -117.16 -129.15 -71.91
CA GLN A 345 -117.46 -130.52 -71.51
C GLN A 345 -118.90 -130.70 -71.01
N LYS A 346 -119.45 -129.70 -70.30
CA LYS A 346 -120.85 -129.75 -69.85
C LYS A 346 -121.84 -129.73 -71.02
N ARG A 347 -121.57 -128.94 -72.06
CA ARG A 347 -122.42 -128.90 -73.25
C ARG A 347 -122.34 -130.16 -74.11
N GLU A 348 -121.18 -130.80 -74.17
CA GLU A 348 -121.04 -132.11 -74.84
C GLU A 348 -121.79 -133.22 -74.07
N ALA A 349 -121.77 -133.20 -72.73
CA ALA A 349 -122.49 -134.15 -71.90
C ALA A 349 -124.03 -133.99 -71.99
N GLU A 350 -124.53 -132.76 -72.10
CA GLU A 350 -125.98 -132.48 -72.26
C GLU A 350 -126.50 -132.90 -73.65
N GLY A 351 -125.70 -132.77 -74.71
CA GLY A 351 -126.06 -133.22 -76.06
C GLY A 351 -126.22 -134.74 -76.21
N ILE A 352 -125.41 -135.52 -75.47
CA ILE A 352 -125.50 -136.98 -75.46
C ILE A 352 -126.74 -137.44 -74.65
N LEU A 353 -127.17 -136.66 -73.66
CA LEU A 353 -128.31 -136.98 -72.79
C LEU A 353 -129.66 -136.75 -73.48
N GLU A 354 -129.77 -135.76 -74.37
CA GLU A 354 -130.95 -135.53 -75.22
C GLU A 354 -131.14 -136.64 -76.27
N MET A 355 -130.05 -137.17 -76.86
CA MET A 355 -130.16 -138.34 -77.75
C MET A 355 -130.63 -139.61 -77.02
N ALA A 356 -130.40 -139.72 -75.71
CA ALA A 356 -130.83 -140.87 -74.92
C ALA A 356 -132.31 -140.82 -74.47
N LYS A 357 -132.91 -139.62 -74.37
CA LYS A 357 -134.30 -139.47 -73.89
C LYS A 357 -135.37 -139.57 -74.98
N ALA A 358 -135.04 -139.43 -76.26
CA ALA A 358 -136.00 -139.60 -77.35
C ALA A 358 -136.18 -141.05 -77.84
N TYR A 359 -135.36 -142.00 -77.38
CA TYR A 359 -135.56 -143.45 -77.62
C TYR A 359 -136.41 -144.16 -76.54
N GLY A 360 -137.03 -143.40 -75.63
CA GLY A 360 -137.74 -143.93 -74.46
C GLY A 360 -139.28 -143.90 -74.51
N ALA A 361 -139.91 -143.33 -75.54
CA ALA A 361 -141.37 -143.38 -75.74
C ALA A 361 -141.68 -142.98 -77.20
N LEU A 362 -142.28 -143.73 -78.14
CA LEU A 362 -143.24 -144.86 -78.10
C LEU A 362 -144.36 -144.68 -77.08
#